data_AF-A0A2T1EG72-F1
#
_entry.id   AF-A0A2T1EG72-F1
#
_cell.length_a   1.000
_cell.length_b   1.000
_cell.length_c   1.000
_cell.angle_alpha   90.00
_cell.angle_beta   90.00
_cell.angle_gamma   90.00
#
_symmetry.space_group_name_H-M   'P 1'
#
loop_
_entity.id
_entity.type
_entity.pdbx_description
1 polymer ?
#
loop_
_entity_poly.entity_id
_entity_poly.type
_entity_poly.pdbx_seq_one_letter_code
_entity_poly.pdbx_strand_id
1 'polypeptide(L)'
;MFAPYHKLTLQQKQQIVEVFNNGMDCRDISKYIKVSSRSVAILSEANINTKHKNRYTLNEAYFDVIDSTKKAYLLGLIAADGCVTKHNYIAFESIDRERAIRWLVNHGKQSVHN
;
A
#
# COMPACT_ATOMS: atom_id res chain seq x y z
N MET A 1 10.26 -28.86 -5.63
CA MET A 1 10.88 -28.30 -6.85
C MET A 1 9.91 -27.28 -7.42
N PHE A 2 10.34 -26.04 -7.68
CA PHE A 2 9.44 -25.00 -8.20
C PHE A 2 9.27 -25.13 -9.72
N ALA A 3 8.04 -24.98 -10.22
CA ALA A 3 7.79 -25.01 -11.66
C ALA A 3 8.37 -23.74 -12.34
N PRO A 4 9.18 -23.86 -13.40
CA PRO A 4 9.71 -22.72 -14.13
C PRO A 4 8.63 -22.07 -15.02
N TYR A 5 8.80 -20.80 -15.35
CA TYR A 5 7.84 -20.02 -16.15
C TYR A 5 7.37 -20.72 -17.44
N HIS A 6 8.30 -21.29 -18.22
CA HIS A 6 7.98 -21.95 -19.51
C HIS A 6 7.21 -23.28 -19.36
N LYS A 7 7.03 -23.79 -18.14
CA LYS A 7 6.25 -25.02 -17.85
C LYS A 7 4.96 -24.74 -17.07
N LEU A 8 4.55 -23.46 -16.97
CA LEU A 8 3.30 -23.09 -16.30
C LEU A 8 2.09 -23.62 -17.08
N THR A 9 1.20 -24.33 -16.38
CA THR A 9 -0.10 -24.71 -16.94
C THR A 9 -1.04 -23.51 -16.96
N LEU A 10 -2.10 -23.58 -17.78
CA LEU A 10 -3.14 -22.56 -17.81
C LEU A 10 -3.79 -22.36 -16.43
N GLN A 11 -4.04 -23.45 -15.72
CA GLN A 11 -4.59 -23.45 -14.36
C GLN A 11 -3.69 -22.68 -13.38
N GLN A 12 -2.37 -22.90 -13.44
CA GLN A 12 -1.42 -22.19 -12.57
C GLN A 12 -1.40 -20.69 -12.87
N LYS A 13 -1.49 -20.30 -14.15
CA LYS A 13 -1.58 -18.88 -14.54
C LYS A 13 -2.83 -18.23 -13.97
N GLN A 14 -3.98 -18.91 -14.06
CA GLN A 14 -5.25 -18.43 -13.50
C GLN A 14 -5.19 -18.31 -11.97
N GLN A 15 -4.64 -19.32 -11.28
CA GLN A 15 -4.46 -19.29 -9.83
C GLN A 15 -3.57 -18.14 -9.38
N ILE A 16 -2.48 -17.82 -10.11
CA ILE A 16 -1.63 -16.67 -9.76
C ILE A 16 -2.43 -15.37 -9.75
N VAL A 17 -3.28 -15.15 -10.77
CA VAL A 17 -4.12 -13.96 -10.88
C VAL A 17 -5.18 -13.91 -9.78
N GLU A 18 -5.87 -15.03 -9.54
CA GLU A 18 -6.93 -15.13 -8.53
C GLU A 18 -6.38 -14.87 -7.12
N VAL A 19 -5.28 -15.52 -6.74
CA VAL A 19 -4.68 -15.39 -5.41
C VAL A 19 -4.10 -13.98 -5.20
N PHE A 20 -3.61 -13.34 -6.27
CA PHE A 20 -3.20 -11.92 -6.22
C PHE A 20 -4.38 -10.99 -5.94
N ASN A 21 -5.50 -11.17 -6.67
CA ASN A 21 -6.72 -10.39 -6.51
C ASN A 21 -7.35 -10.57 -5.13
N ASN A 22 -7.22 -11.76 -4.54
CA ASN A 22 -7.63 -12.06 -3.17
C ASN A 22 -6.71 -11.45 -2.09
N GLY A 23 -5.73 -10.64 -2.47
CA GLY A 23 -4.94 -9.84 -1.53
C GLY A 23 -3.55 -10.38 -1.22
N MET A 24 -3.17 -11.58 -1.66
CA MET A 24 -1.84 -12.15 -1.35
C MET A 24 -0.69 -11.34 -1.95
N ASP A 25 0.43 -11.23 -1.21
CA ASP A 25 1.66 -10.57 -1.67
C ASP A 25 2.37 -11.42 -2.73
N CYS A 26 2.93 -10.76 -3.76
CA CYS A 26 3.67 -11.40 -4.85
C CYS A 26 4.78 -12.35 -4.37
N ARG A 27 5.45 -12.04 -3.25
CA ARG A 27 6.51 -12.86 -2.67
C ARG A 27 5.97 -14.19 -2.14
N ASP A 28 4.74 -14.19 -1.65
CA ASP A 28 4.10 -15.35 -1.02
C ASP A 28 3.36 -16.22 -2.05
N ILE A 29 2.83 -15.61 -3.11
CA ILE A 29 2.16 -16.33 -4.22
C ILE A 29 3.07 -17.41 -4.81
N SER A 30 4.36 -17.10 -5.04
CA SER A 30 5.31 -18.06 -5.61
C SER A 30 5.50 -19.31 -4.75
N LYS A 31 5.53 -19.13 -3.42
CA LYS A 31 5.66 -20.21 -2.44
C LYS A 31 4.37 -21.00 -2.32
N TYR A 32 3.23 -20.31 -2.28
CA TYR A 32 1.90 -20.89 -2.16
C TYR A 32 1.57 -21.83 -3.34
N ILE A 33 1.79 -21.35 -4.57
CA ILE A 33 1.48 -22.10 -5.81
C ILE A 33 2.65 -23.02 -6.21
N LYS A 34 3.79 -22.96 -5.51
CA LYS A 34 5.02 -23.72 -5.80
C LYS A 34 5.53 -23.49 -7.23
N VAL A 35 5.58 -22.22 -7.63
CA VAL A 35 6.11 -21.76 -8.91
C VAL A 35 7.34 -20.90 -8.71
N SER A 36 8.20 -20.79 -9.74
CA SER A 36 9.36 -19.91 -9.70
C SER A 36 8.92 -18.44 -9.51
N SER A 37 9.73 -17.62 -8.83
CA SER A 37 9.42 -16.19 -8.63
C SER A 37 9.15 -15.42 -9.93
N ARG A 38 9.84 -15.79 -11.03
CA ARG A 38 9.58 -15.23 -12.37
C ARG A 38 8.17 -15.51 -12.89
N SER A 39 7.50 -16.55 -12.39
CA SER A 39 6.13 -16.91 -12.79
C SER A 39 5.12 -15.83 -12.40
N VAL A 40 5.41 -15.04 -11.37
CA VAL A 40 4.56 -13.93 -10.93
C VAL A 40 4.55 -12.78 -11.96
N ALA A 41 5.48 -12.76 -12.92
CA ALA A 41 5.46 -11.84 -14.06
C ALA A 41 4.21 -11.99 -14.95
N ILE A 42 3.48 -13.11 -14.84
CA ILE A 42 2.19 -13.30 -15.50
C ILE A 42 1.18 -12.20 -15.14
N LEU A 43 1.32 -11.57 -13.97
CA LEU A 43 0.47 -10.45 -13.56
C LEU A 43 0.62 -9.25 -14.50
N SER A 44 1.84 -8.96 -15.00
CA SER A 44 2.01 -7.89 -15.98
C SER A 44 1.41 -8.25 -17.35
N GLU A 45 1.46 -9.53 -17.75
CA GLU A 45 0.80 -10.01 -18.97
C GLU A 45 -0.73 -9.91 -18.85
N ALA A 46 -1.27 -10.07 -17.64
CA ALA A 46 -2.68 -9.88 -17.33
C ALA A 46 -3.10 -8.40 -17.15
N ASN A 47 -2.23 -7.44 -17.50
CA ASN A 47 -2.43 -5.99 -17.28
C ASN A 47 -2.65 -5.59 -15.81
N ILE A 48 -2.15 -6.38 -14.86
CA ILE A 48 -2.25 -6.10 -13.43
C ILE A 48 -1.00 -5.34 -12.98
N ASN A 49 -1.21 -4.10 -12.53
CA ASN A 49 -0.12 -3.26 -12.03
C ASN A 49 0.22 -3.61 -10.57
N THR A 50 1.29 -4.35 -10.38
CA THR A 50 1.78 -4.78 -9.06
C THR A 50 2.45 -3.66 -8.25
N LYS A 51 2.81 -2.53 -8.87
CA LYS A 51 3.49 -1.39 -8.21
C LYS A 51 2.55 -0.59 -7.31
N HIS A 52 1.23 -0.68 -7.54
CA HIS A 52 0.21 0.09 -6.82
C HIS A 52 -0.57 -0.74 -5.81
N LYS A 53 -0.12 -1.95 -5.44
CA LYS A 53 -0.67 -2.57 -4.23
C LYS A 53 -0.26 -1.67 -3.06
N ASN A 54 -1.20 -0.83 -2.65
CA ASN A 54 -0.99 0.26 -1.72
C ASN A 54 -0.26 -0.28 -0.49
N ARG A 55 0.94 0.24 -0.23
CA ARG A 55 1.72 -0.10 0.97
C ARG A 55 0.94 0.11 2.28
N TYR A 56 -0.19 0.82 2.19
CA TYR A 56 -1.07 1.18 3.28
C TYR A 56 -2.52 0.99 2.84
N THR A 57 -3.36 0.45 3.71
CA THR A 57 -4.81 0.56 3.54
C THR A 57 -5.21 2.02 3.80
N LEU A 58 -5.80 2.67 2.80
CA LEU A 58 -6.28 4.06 2.91
C LEU A 58 -7.79 4.04 3.13
N ASN A 59 -8.27 4.72 4.17
CA ASN A 59 -9.69 5.01 4.33
C ASN A 59 -9.99 6.35 3.63
N GLU A 60 -10.57 6.29 2.43
CA GLU A 60 -10.93 7.47 1.66
C GLU A 60 -12.05 8.30 2.35
N ALA A 61 -12.87 7.67 3.20
CA ALA A 61 -13.94 8.31 3.96
C ALA A 61 -13.48 8.85 5.33
N TYR A 62 -12.17 8.90 5.61
CA TYR A 62 -11.65 9.26 6.94
C TYR A 62 -12.10 10.65 7.43
N PHE A 63 -12.27 11.60 6.50
CA PHE A 63 -12.68 12.98 6.78
C PHE A 63 -14.16 13.28 6.47
N ASP A 64 -14.97 12.30 6.08
CA ASP A 64 -16.41 12.49 5.80
C ASP A 64 -17.17 12.95 7.05
N VAL A 65 -16.73 12.49 8.23
CA VAL A 65 -17.25 12.92 9.53
C VAL A 65 -16.10 13.35 10.44
N ILE A 66 -16.14 14.63 10.83
CA ILE A 66 -15.18 15.25 11.74
C ILE A 66 -15.70 15.15 13.18
N ASP A 67 -15.55 13.96 13.77
CA ASP A 67 -16.05 13.59 15.10
C ASP A 67 -15.02 13.74 16.23
N SER A 68 -13.80 14.19 15.90
CA SER A 68 -12.72 14.31 16.88
C SER A 68 -11.82 15.51 16.62
N THR A 69 -11.29 16.07 17.70
CA THR A 69 -10.31 17.17 17.65
C THR A 69 -9.11 16.83 16.78
N LYS A 70 -8.68 15.56 16.79
CA LYS A 70 -7.55 15.10 15.97
C LYS A 70 -7.86 15.15 14.46
N LYS A 71 -9.05 14.70 14.04
CA LYS A 71 -9.49 14.81 12.64
C LYS A 71 -9.59 16.28 12.22
N ALA A 72 -10.21 17.12 13.05
CA ALA A 72 -10.34 18.56 12.79
C ALA A 72 -8.97 19.24 12.65
N TYR A 73 -8.04 18.94 13.56
CA TYR A 73 -6.68 19.46 13.54
C TYR A 73 -5.92 19.03 12.28
N LEU A 74 -5.94 17.74 11.95
CA LEU A 74 -5.25 17.22 10.76
C LEU A 74 -5.81 17.81 9.48
N LEU A 75 -7.14 17.90 9.36
CA LEU A 75 -7.78 18.52 8.20
C LEU A 75 -7.42 20.00 8.09
N GLY A 76 -7.46 20.74 9.22
CA GLY A 76 -7.08 22.15 9.25
C GLY A 76 -5.62 22.37 8.88
N LEU A 77 -4.71 21.53 9.37
CA LEU A 77 -3.29 21.55 9.02
C LEU A 77 -3.08 21.31 7.52
N ILE A 78 -3.74 20.29 6.95
CA ILE A 78 -3.67 19.97 5.52
C ILE A 78 -4.27 21.13 4.69
N ALA A 79 -5.38 21.73 5.13
CA ALA A 79 -6.03 22.81 4.39
C ALA A 79 -5.23 24.12 4.46
N ALA A 80 -4.53 24.39 5.55
CA ALA A 80 -3.75 25.62 5.74
C ALA A 80 -2.39 25.58 5.02
N ASP A 81 -1.69 24.44 5.07
CA ASP A 81 -0.30 24.31 4.62
C ASP A 81 -0.13 23.29 3.47
N GLY A 82 -1.21 22.63 3.06
CA GLY A 82 -1.18 21.69 1.95
C GLY A 82 -1.06 22.41 0.61
N CYS A 83 -0.04 22.04 -0.16
CA CYS A 83 0.11 22.47 -1.55
C CYS A 83 -0.53 21.44 -2.49
N VAL A 84 -1.52 21.87 -3.30
CA VAL A 84 -2.08 21.02 -4.35
C VAL A 84 -1.15 21.06 -5.56
N THR A 85 -0.39 19.99 -5.79
CA THR A 85 0.47 19.87 -6.97
C THR A 85 -0.17 18.98 -8.03
N LYS A 86 0.42 18.90 -9.23
CA LYS A 86 0.04 17.90 -10.26
C LYS A 86 0.20 16.45 -9.77
N HIS A 87 0.90 16.25 -8.66
CA HIS A 87 1.13 14.95 -8.05
C HIS A 87 0.30 14.84 -6.78
N ASN A 88 -0.26 13.66 -6.54
CA ASN A 88 -1.18 13.40 -5.42
C ASN A 88 -0.39 13.09 -4.12
N TYR A 89 0.41 14.04 -3.65
CA TYR A 89 1.11 13.95 -2.36
C TYR A 89 1.00 15.25 -1.56
N ILE A 90 0.96 15.11 -0.23
CA ILE A 90 1.06 16.21 0.72
C ILE A 90 2.46 16.14 1.33
N ALA A 91 3.19 17.24 1.32
CA ALA A 91 4.50 17.36 1.96
C ALA A 91 4.39 18.32 3.14
N PHE A 92 4.91 17.90 4.30
CA PHE A 92 5.08 18.77 5.46
C PHE A 92 6.58 18.99 5.65
N GLU A 93 6.99 20.26 5.73
CA GLU A 93 8.37 20.63 6.04
C GLU A 93 8.40 21.35 7.39
N SER A 94 9.12 20.79 8.35
CA SER A 94 9.36 21.44 9.63
C SER A 94 10.72 22.10 9.62
N ILE A 95 10.77 23.38 10.00
CA ILE A 95 12.01 24.13 10.23
C ILE A 95 12.88 23.42 11.29
N ASP A 96 12.23 22.75 12.26
CA ASP A 96 12.88 21.90 13.26
C ASP A 96 12.53 20.44 12.99
N ARG A 97 13.35 19.80 12.14
CA ARG A 97 13.19 18.41 11.73
C ARG A 97 13.21 17.44 12.93
N GLU A 98 14.05 17.70 13.93
CA GLU A 98 14.17 16.79 15.07
C GLU A 98 12.93 16.83 15.96
N ARG A 99 12.37 18.01 16.20
CA ARG A 99 11.17 18.15 17.01
C ARG A 99 9.95 17.54 16.33
N ALA A 100 9.84 17.66 15.00
CA ALA A 100 8.80 16.99 14.23
C ALA A 100 8.91 15.46 14.30
N ILE A 101 10.12 14.91 14.13
CA ILE A 101 10.36 13.46 14.27
C ILE A 101 10.01 12.98 15.69
N ARG A 102 10.46 13.70 16.74
CA ARG A 102 10.13 13.37 18.13
C ARG A 102 8.62 13.37 18.38
N TRP A 103 7.90 14.38 17.88
CA TRP A 103 6.45 14.44 18.02
C TRP A 103 5.75 13.27 17.31
N LEU A 104 6.15 12.97 16.07
CA LEU A 104 5.60 11.86 15.28
C LEU A 104 5.90 10.50 15.89
N VAL A 105 7.10 10.27 16.45
CA VAL A 105 7.42 9.02 17.13
C VAL A 105 6.55 8.85 18.38
N ASN A 106 6.33 9.93 19.13
CA ASN A 106 5.60 9.89 20.40
C ASN A 106 4.07 9.83 20.22
N HIS A 107 3.53 10.36 19.12
CA HIS A 107 2.07 10.47 18.90
C HIS A 107 1.56 9.72 17.65
N GLY A 108 2.46 9.33 16.75
CA GLY A 108 2.15 8.66 15.49
C GLY A 108 2.19 7.13 15.58
N LYS A 109 2.76 6.55 16.64
CA LYS A 109 2.64 5.11 16.92
C LYS A 109 1.33 4.81 17.66
N GLN A 110 0.20 4.96 16.99
CA GLN A 110 -0.93 4.08 17.30
C GLN A 110 -0.83 2.90 16.34
N SER A 111 -0.07 1.90 16.76
CA SER A 111 -0.13 0.58 16.16
C SER A 111 -1.51 0.02 16.43
N VAL A 112 -2.28 -0.18 15.37
CA VAL A 112 -3.50 -0.98 15.40
C VAL A 112 -3.05 -2.41 15.71
N HIS A 113 -3.06 -2.77 16.98
CA HIS A 113 -3.00 -4.16 17.43
C HIS A 113 -4.11 -4.37 18.44
N ASN A 114 -5.08 -5.15 17.97
CA ASN A 114 -6.27 -5.74 18.61
C ASN A 114 -7.34 -4.78 19.13
#